data_AF-A0A6N7JF16-F1
#
_entry.id   AF-A0A6N7JF16-F1
#
_cell.length_a   1.000
_cell.length_b   1.000
_cell.length_c   1.000
_cell.angle_alpha   90.00
_cell.angle_beta   90.00
_cell.angle_gamma   90.00
#
_symmetry.space_group_name_H-M   'P 1'
#
loop_
_entity.id
_entity.type
_entity.pdbx_description
1 polymer ?
#
loop_
_entity_poly.entity_id
_entity_poly.type
_entity_poly.pdbx_seq_one_letter_code
_entity_poly.pdbx_strand_id
1 'polypeptide(L)'
;MDGPAVGRSVPNLPAHPGTAEITVALDNARYNRSNELQDWLKTSRIKLVYFPPYAPNLNLIERFWGFLKKNIIWNHYYPAFA
;
A
#
# COMPACT_ATOMS: atom_id res chain seq x y z
N MET A 1 0.50 -32.50 -6.41
CA MET A 1 -0.49 -32.16 -7.44
C MET A 1 -1.70 -31.64 -6.66
N ASP A 2 -2.06 -30.37 -6.52
CA ASP A 2 -1.77 -29.08 -7.17
C ASP A 2 -2.23 -28.00 -6.14
N GLY A 3 -1.68 -26.79 -5.98
CA GLY A 3 -0.58 -26.02 -6.55
C GLY A 3 -0.38 -24.75 -5.69
N PRO A 4 0.68 -23.93 -5.85
CA PRO A 4 0.79 -22.67 -5.14
C PRO A 4 0.05 -21.56 -5.92
N ALA A 5 -0.79 -20.82 -5.21
CA ALA A 5 -1.49 -19.66 -5.72
C ALA A 5 -0.48 -18.67 -6.34
N VAL A 6 -0.68 -18.42 -7.62
CA VAL A 6 -0.01 -17.43 -8.45
C VAL A 6 0.07 -16.10 -7.70
N GLY A 7 1.30 -15.68 -7.39
CA GLY A 7 1.62 -14.30 -7.04
C GLY A 7 1.11 -13.41 -8.16
N ARG A 8 0.01 -12.71 -7.89
CA ARG A 8 -0.63 -11.82 -8.85
C ARG A 8 0.38 -10.71 -9.16
N SER A 9 0.91 -10.72 -10.38
CA SER A 9 1.77 -9.65 -10.87
C SER A 9 1.07 -8.32 -10.69
N VAL A 10 1.65 -7.44 -9.88
CA VAL A 10 1.16 -6.07 -9.75
C VAL A 10 1.27 -5.45 -11.14
N PRO A 11 0.17 -5.01 -11.77
CA PRO A 11 0.23 -4.46 -13.12
C PRO A 11 1.18 -3.27 -13.13
N ASN A 12 2.05 -3.23 -14.15
CA ASN A 12 2.94 -2.11 -14.43
C ASN A 12 2.12 -0.82 -14.40
N LEU A 13 2.41 0.07 -13.46
CA LEU A 13 1.82 1.41 -13.42
C LEU A 13 2.18 2.10 -14.75
N PRO A 14 1.21 2.66 -15.49
CA PRO A 14 1.48 3.27 -16.80
C PRO A 14 2.56 4.34 -16.63
N ALA A 15 3.70 4.11 -17.29
CA ALA A 15 4.88 4.94 -17.15
C ALA A 15 4.56 6.37 -17.64
N HIS A 16 4.80 7.37 -16.79
CA HIS A 16 4.89 8.74 -17.27
C HIS A 16 6.08 8.83 -18.25
N PRO A 17 5.87 9.30 -19.49
CA PRO A 17 6.92 9.35 -20.49
C PRO A 17 7.99 10.36 -20.06
N GLY A 18 9.12 9.86 -19.57
CA GLY A 18 10.30 10.68 -19.22
C GLY A 18 11.03 10.31 -17.94
N THR A 19 10.44 9.53 -17.03
CA THR A 19 11.04 9.33 -15.70
C THR A 19 11.85 8.03 -15.62
N ALA A 20 13.18 8.13 -15.53
CA ALA A 20 14.08 6.97 -15.41
C ALA A 20 13.74 6.04 -14.22
N GLU A 21 13.28 6.61 -13.11
CA GLU A 21 13.02 5.93 -11.84
C GLU A 21 11.69 6.42 -11.21
N ILE A 22 10.89 5.50 -10.66
CA ILE A 22 9.64 5.81 -9.95
C ILE A 22 9.88 5.69 -8.46
N THR A 23 9.83 6.79 -7.71
CA THR A 23 9.95 6.74 -6.25
C THR A 23 8.58 6.59 -5.60
N VAL A 24 8.41 5.57 -4.75
CA VAL A 24 7.19 5.32 -3.99
C VAL A 24 7.50 5.47 -2.51
N ALA A 25 6.82 6.41 -1.85
CA ALA A 25 6.90 6.60 -0.42
C ALA A 25 5.88 5.68 0.29
N LEU A 26 6.33 4.87 1.23
CA LEU A 26 5.54 3.88 1.94
C LEU A 26 5.58 4.09 3.46
N ASP A 27 4.50 3.67 4.11
CA ASP A 27 4.45 3.53 5.55
C ASP A 27 5.26 2.30 6.01
N ASN A 28 5.47 2.17 7.31
CA ASN A 28 6.30 1.11 7.87
C ASN A 28 5.53 -0.21 8.06
N ALA A 29 4.46 -0.44 7.31
CA ALA A 29 3.68 -1.66 7.40
C ALA A 29 4.52 -2.89 7.01
N ARG A 30 4.38 -3.98 7.78
CA ARG A 30 5.25 -5.16 7.67
C ARG A 30 5.19 -5.84 6.29
N TYR A 31 4.04 -5.79 5.62
CA TYR A 31 3.88 -6.39 4.29
C TYR A 31 4.67 -5.66 3.20
N ASN A 32 5.04 -4.39 3.40
CA ASN A 32 5.90 -3.65 2.47
C ASN A 32 7.35 -4.17 2.48
N ARG A 33 7.74 -5.01 3.44
CA ARG A 33 9.11 -5.52 3.59
C ARG A 33 9.24 -7.01 3.25
N SER A 34 8.33 -7.57 2.45
CA SER A 34 8.40 -8.98 2.06
C SER A 34 9.62 -9.25 1.16
N ASN A 35 10.23 -10.44 1.29
CA ASN A 35 11.37 -10.83 0.46
C ASN A 35 11.00 -10.87 -1.03
N GLU A 36 9.81 -11.36 -1.34
CA GLU A 36 9.29 -11.43 -2.71
C GLU A 36 9.20 -10.04 -3.36
N LEU A 37 8.74 -9.02 -2.61
CA LEU A 37 8.71 -7.64 -3.09
C LEU A 37 10.13 -7.12 -3.33
N GLN A 38 11.06 -7.38 -2.40
CA GLN A 38 12.46 -6.96 -2.55
C GLN A 38 13.14 -7.59 -3.76
N ASP A 39 12.84 -8.86 -4.05
CA ASP A 39 13.36 -9.54 -5.24
C ASP A 39 12.77 -8.98 -6.53
N TRP A 40 11.48 -8.66 -6.55
CA TRP A 40 10.84 -8.00 -7.69
C TRP A 40 11.36 -6.59 -7.95
N LEU A 41 11.67 -5.82 -6.90
CA LEU A 41 12.19 -4.45 -7.05
C LEU A 41 13.54 -4.39 -7.76
N LYS A 42 14.36 -5.45 -7.67
CA LYS A 42 15.67 -5.51 -8.36
C LYS A 42 15.55 -5.43 -9.87
N THR A 43 14.42 -5.88 -10.44
CA THR A 43 14.15 -5.86 -11.88
C THR A 43 13.21 -4.71 -12.27
N SER A 44 12.72 -3.96 -11.29
CA SER A 44 11.79 -2.86 -11.48
C SER A 44 12.52 -1.51 -11.54
N ARG A 45 11.84 -0.51 -12.09
CA ARG A 45 12.29 0.90 -12.06
C ARG A 45 11.81 1.63 -10.80
N ILE A 46 11.28 0.90 -9.84
CA ILE A 46 10.66 1.44 -8.64
C ILE A 46 11.65 1.44 -7.48
N LYS A 47 11.76 2.60 -6.83
CA LYS A 47 12.51 2.79 -5.60
C LYS A 47 11.56 3.04 -4.45
N LEU A 48 11.62 2.19 -3.43
CA LEU A 48 10.82 2.36 -2.21
C LEU A 48 11.55 3.24 -1.21
N VAL A 49 10.86 4.23 -0.68
CA VAL A 49 11.32 5.08 0.44
C VAL A 49 10.36 4.89 1.60
N TYR A 50 10.90 4.50 2.75
CA TYR A 50 10.11 4.31 3.97
C TYR A 50 10.17 5.58 4.82
N PHE A 51 9.02 5.99 5.35
CA PHE A 51 8.99 7.08 6.32
C PHE A 51 9.68 6.67 7.64
N PRO A 52 10.30 7.63 8.35
CA PRO A 52 10.80 7.37 9.69
C PRO A 52 9.65 6.95 10.63
N PRO A 53 9.93 6.09 11.61
CA PRO A 53 8.92 5.64 12.56
C PRO A 53 8.32 6.86 13.29
N TYR A 54 6.99 6.88 13.41
CA TYR A 54 6.23 7.93 14.09
C TYR A 54 6.37 9.33 13.46
N ALA A 55 6.22 9.42 12.13
CA ALA A 55 6.05 10.69 11.42
C ALA A 55 4.56 10.93 11.07
N PRO A 56 3.67 11.19 12.05
CA PRO A 56 2.21 11.23 11.83
C PRO A 56 1.78 12.32 10.84
N ASN A 57 2.55 13.41 10.74
CA ASN A 57 2.26 14.49 9.80
C ASN A 57 2.64 14.13 8.35
N LEU A 58 3.61 13.24 8.15
CA LEU A 58 4.07 12.76 6.84
C LEU A 58 3.32 11.50 6.39
N ASN A 59 2.74 10.76 7.33
CA ASN A 59 2.01 9.53 7.05
C ASN A 59 0.53 9.81 6.71
N LEU A 60 0.26 10.41 5.54
CA LEU A 60 -1.10 10.79 5.11
C LEU A 60 -2.10 9.62 5.12
N ILE A 61 -1.63 8.39 4.96
CA ILE A 61 -2.49 7.20 4.99
C ILE A 61 -3.10 6.99 6.38
N GLU A 62 -2.43 7.35 7.48
CA GLU A 62 -3.03 7.29 8.83
C GLU A 62 -4.19 8.27 9.00
N ARG A 63 -4.08 9.47 8.41
CA ARG A 63 -5.18 10.45 8.42
C ARG A 63 -6.37 9.91 7.63
N PHE A 64 -6.11 9.28 6.49
CA PHE A 64 -7.16 8.62 5.70
C PHE A 64 -7.80 7.45 6.45
N TRP A 65 -7.01 6.61 7.14
CA TRP A 65 -7.54 5.57 8.02
C TRP A 65 -8.44 6.12 9.13
N GLY A 66 -8.05 7.24 9.73
CA GLY A 66 -8.89 7.95 10.71
C GLY A 66 -10.22 8.42 10.10
N PHE A 67 -10.18 8.99 8.90
CA PHE A 67 -11.38 9.39 8.16
C PHE A 67 -12.28 8.18 7.84
N LEU A 68 -11.73 7.10 7.31
CA LEU A 68 -12.47 5.87 6.98
C LEU A 68 -13.14 5.28 8.22
N LYS A 69 -12.41 5.21 9.33
CA LYS A 69 -12.98 4.74 10.60
C LYS A 69 -14.20 5.57 10.96
N LYS A 70 -14.04 6.89 11.07
CA LYS A 70 -15.11 7.79 11.50
C LYS A 70 -16.35 7.75 10.62
N ASN A 71 -16.19 7.67 9.30
CA ASN A 71 -17.30 7.88 8.36
C ASN A 71 -17.89 6.60 7.76
N ILE A 72 -17.11 5.52 7.68
CA ILE A 72 -17.50 4.31 6.93
C ILE A 72 -17.51 3.07 7.81
N ILE A 73 -16.46 2.84 8.59
CA ILE A 73 -16.25 1.56 9.29
C ILE A 73 -16.98 1.52 10.64
N TRP A 74 -17.16 2.66 11.31
CA TRP A 74 -17.88 2.68 12.57
C TRP A 74 -19.31 2.17 12.36
N ASN A 75 -19.65 1.10 13.06
CA ASN A 75 -20.95 0.46 12.97
C ASN A 75 -22.05 1.47 13.30
N HIS A 76 -22.90 1.74 12.31
CA HIS A 76 -24.17 2.42 12.55
C HIS A 76 -25.18 1.39 13.05
N TYR A 77 -25.65 1.57 14.28
CA TYR A 77 -26.74 0.78 14.82
C TYR A 77 -28.06 1.26 14.21
N TYR A 78 -28.75 0.36 13.52
CA TYR A 78 -30.10 0.60 13.00
C TYR A 78 -31.12 -0.11 13.90
N PRO A 79 -31.92 0.63 14.70
CA PRO A 79 -32.90 0.03 15.61
C PRO A 79 -34.06 -0.66 14.90
N ALA A 80 -34.31 -0.32 13.63
CA ALA A 80 -35.23 -1.02 12.75
C ALA A 80 -34.65 -1.03 11.34
N PHE A 81 -34.73 -2.17 10.66
CA PHE A 81 -34.42 -2.29 9.24
C PHE A 81 -35.64 -1.80 8.44
N ALA A 82 -35.42 -0.87 7.52
CA ALA A 82 -36.45 -0.39 6.58
C ALA A 82 -36.63 -1.38 5.42
#